data_AF-A0A936AVM7-F1
#
_entry.id   AF-A0A936AVM7-F1
#
_cell.length_a   1.000
_cell.length_b   1.000
_cell.length_c   1.000
_cell.angle_alpha   90.00
_cell.angle_beta   90.00
_cell.angle_gamma   90.00
#
_symmetry.space_group_name_H-M   'P 1'
#
loop_
_entity.id
_entity.type
_entity.pdbx_description
1 polymer ?
#
loop_
_entity_poly.entity_id
_entity_poly.type
_entity_poly.pdbx_seq_one_letter_code
_entity_poly.pdbx_strand_id
1 'polypeptide(L)'
;MVKYVLSIIMILSFGLTSLKAQEEKTPESTGMPGDHFSLEGALELFKMSNSPEEFEKLINTKDNEVNNLNLNEDGETDYIRVESKQDGDVHVFILQALVSETESQDIAVIELEKTGDNEANVQIIGDEEIFGEEMILEPTEENGNAEESEIKKGPNVSDKSTDYIVVNVWGWPCVRFVYAPVYRPWISPWRWRVYPVGWKPWRPLAWKAWAPIRVRYHRPGIKIVHNRRFTRANTLYRPARVSSTTVRTRYAGAHANYKVTRTKTKVTGPRGNSVTKKTTTTVKGPKGNVRGQKNNR
;
A
#
# COMPACT_ATOMS: atom_id res chain seq x y z
N MET A 1 -17.24 69.37 -31.66
CA MET A 1 -16.11 69.03 -32.56
C MET A 1 -14.88 68.80 -31.69
N VAL A 2 -14.38 67.56 -31.68
CA VAL A 2 -13.04 67.10 -31.25
C VAL A 2 -12.55 67.53 -29.86
N LYS A 3 -12.60 66.64 -28.85
CA LYS A 3 -11.58 66.58 -27.77
C LYS A 3 -11.69 65.44 -26.73
N TYR A 4 -12.29 64.28 -27.02
CA TYR A 4 -12.18 63.12 -26.10
C TYR A 4 -12.16 61.80 -26.86
N VAL A 5 -11.06 61.50 -27.57
CA VAL A 5 -10.83 60.20 -28.24
C VAL A 5 -9.46 59.61 -27.86
N LEU A 6 -8.84 60.11 -26.79
CA LEU A 6 -7.58 59.56 -26.26
C LEU A 6 -7.79 59.19 -24.79
N SER A 7 -8.24 57.95 -24.54
CA SER A 7 -7.94 57.14 -23.32
C SER A 7 -8.94 56.00 -23.09
N ILE A 8 -9.30 55.20 -24.10
CA ILE A 8 -9.99 53.91 -23.88
C ILE A 8 -9.41 52.83 -24.81
N ILE A 9 -8.08 52.77 -24.97
CA ILE A 9 -7.38 51.64 -25.60
C ILE A 9 -6.09 51.36 -24.84
N MET A 10 -6.23 50.90 -23.59
CA MET A 10 -5.18 50.18 -22.88
C MET A 10 -5.84 49.52 -21.67
N ILE A 11 -5.44 48.30 -21.35
CA ILE A 11 -6.05 47.39 -20.35
C ILE A 11 -7.10 46.44 -20.96
N LEU A 12 -6.69 45.72 -22.00
CA LEU A 12 -7.17 44.34 -22.21
C LEU A 12 -6.04 43.44 -22.71
N SER A 13 -4.89 43.51 -22.04
CA SER A 13 -3.86 42.49 -22.10
C SER A 13 -4.11 41.53 -20.94
N PHE A 14 -5.18 40.72 -21.06
CA PHE A 14 -5.34 39.55 -20.20
C PHE A 14 -4.16 38.63 -20.54
N GLY A 15 -3.16 38.61 -19.66
CA GLY A 15 -2.02 37.72 -19.77
C GLY A 15 -2.54 36.29 -19.85
N LEU A 16 -2.37 35.67 -21.02
CA LEU A 16 -2.32 34.22 -21.15
C LEU A 16 -1.10 33.76 -20.34
N THR A 17 -1.30 33.60 -19.04
CA THR A 17 -0.39 32.79 -18.24
C THR A 17 -0.55 31.38 -18.80
N SER A 18 0.44 30.94 -19.59
CA SER A 18 0.59 29.53 -19.92
C SER A 18 0.70 28.81 -18.59
N LEU A 19 -0.41 28.21 -18.14
CA LEU A 19 -0.40 27.14 -17.17
C LEU A 19 0.53 26.08 -17.75
N LYS A 20 1.78 26.04 -17.27
CA LYS A 20 2.57 24.83 -17.41
C LYS A 20 1.85 23.80 -16.55
N ALA A 21 0.95 23.04 -17.17
CA ALA A 21 0.54 21.76 -16.64
C ALA A 21 1.84 20.97 -16.47
N GLN A 22 2.30 20.87 -15.22
CA GLN A 22 3.38 19.97 -14.89
C GLN A 22 2.86 18.60 -15.31
N GLU A 23 3.47 18.01 -16.34
CA GLU A 23 3.17 16.68 -16.83
C GLU A 23 3.55 15.72 -15.69
N GLU A 24 2.65 15.57 -14.73
CA GLU A 24 2.77 14.61 -13.66
C GLU A 24 2.72 13.26 -14.36
N LYS A 25 3.89 12.65 -14.55
CA LYS A 25 3.99 11.34 -15.19
C LYS A 25 3.17 10.37 -14.35
N THR A 26 1.93 10.13 -14.75
CA THR A 26 1.09 9.09 -14.17
C THR A 26 1.92 7.81 -14.23
N PRO A 27 2.12 7.11 -13.10
CA PRO A 27 2.91 5.89 -13.10
C PRO A 27 2.34 4.93 -14.14
N GLU A 28 3.22 4.22 -14.85
CA GLU A 28 2.77 3.14 -15.73
C GLU A 28 2.23 1.99 -14.89
N SER A 29 1.14 1.36 -15.34
CA SER A 29 0.60 0.15 -14.72
C SER A 29 1.64 -0.97 -14.81
N THR A 30 1.83 -1.70 -13.71
CA THR A 30 2.59 -2.95 -13.68
C THR A 30 1.88 -4.02 -14.53
N GLY A 31 0.56 -3.94 -14.65
CA GLY A 31 -0.32 -4.94 -15.25
C GLY A 31 -0.79 -5.98 -14.24
N MET A 32 -0.30 -5.88 -13.00
CA MET A 32 -0.73 -6.70 -11.88
C MET A 32 -2.04 -6.16 -11.31
N PRO A 33 -2.92 -7.02 -10.77
CA PRO A 33 -4.17 -6.55 -10.16
C PRO A 33 -3.92 -5.63 -8.95
N GLY A 34 -2.79 -5.77 -8.26
CA GLY A 34 -2.39 -4.90 -7.14
C GLY A 34 -2.24 -3.42 -7.52
N ASP A 35 -2.12 -3.08 -8.79
CA ASP A 35 -2.23 -1.68 -9.26
C ASP A 35 -3.57 -1.03 -8.86
N HIS A 36 -4.62 -1.85 -8.72
CA HIS A 36 -5.98 -1.46 -8.43
C HIS A 36 -6.35 -1.52 -6.94
N PHE A 37 -5.35 -1.58 -6.05
CA PHE A 37 -5.56 -1.52 -4.60
C PHE A 37 -4.46 -0.69 -3.94
N SER A 38 -4.81 0.14 -2.95
CA SER A 38 -3.83 0.94 -2.21
C SER A 38 -3.51 0.32 -0.84
N LEU A 39 -2.29 -0.20 -0.68
CA LEU A 39 -1.80 -0.70 0.62
C LEU A 39 -1.66 0.46 1.62
N GLU A 40 -1.17 1.62 1.17
CA GLU A 40 -1.10 2.84 1.97
C GLU A 40 -2.48 3.29 2.43
N GLY A 41 -3.46 3.31 1.53
CA GLY A 41 -4.84 3.67 1.84
C GLY A 41 -5.50 2.69 2.79
N ALA A 42 -5.27 1.39 2.63
CA ALA A 42 -5.76 0.39 3.57
C ALA A 42 -5.18 0.60 4.98
N LEU A 43 -3.89 0.88 5.10
CA LEU A 43 -3.26 1.16 6.40
C LEU A 43 -3.79 2.46 7.04
N GLU A 44 -4.01 3.50 6.23
CA GLU A 44 -4.60 4.77 6.70
C GLU A 44 -6.05 4.59 7.19
N LEU A 45 -6.87 3.81 6.46
CA LEU A 45 -8.22 3.47 6.91
C LEU A 45 -8.22 2.63 8.18
N PHE A 46 -7.29 1.68 8.31
CA PHE A 46 -7.13 0.88 9.52
C PHE A 46 -6.79 1.77 10.73
N LYS A 47 -5.88 2.73 10.56
CA LYS A 47 -5.54 3.75 11.57
C LYS A 47 -6.75 4.57 12.02
N MET A 48 -7.66 4.91 11.11
CA MET A 48 -8.84 5.74 11.41
C MET A 48 -10.04 4.95 11.95
N SER A 49 -10.12 3.65 11.66
CA SER A 49 -11.24 2.80 12.06
C SER A 49 -11.28 2.57 13.58
N ASN A 50 -12.49 2.41 14.14
CA ASN A 50 -12.69 2.04 15.54
C ASN A 50 -12.68 0.53 15.78
N SER A 51 -12.84 -0.28 14.74
CA SER A 51 -12.87 -1.74 14.82
C SER A 51 -12.54 -2.37 13.46
N PRO A 52 -12.20 -3.67 13.42
CA PRO A 52 -12.02 -4.40 12.17
C PRO A 52 -13.28 -4.43 11.28
N GLU A 53 -14.47 -4.45 11.88
CA GLU A 53 -15.74 -4.36 11.17
C GLU A 53 -15.91 -3.02 10.45
N GLU A 54 -15.62 -1.92 11.15
CA GLU A 54 -15.69 -0.58 10.54
C GLU A 54 -14.62 -0.43 9.46
N PHE A 55 -13.42 -0.96 9.68
CA PHE A 55 -12.37 -1.01 8.67
C PHE A 55 -12.82 -1.74 7.39
N GLU A 56 -13.44 -2.92 7.53
CA GLU A 56 -14.03 -3.68 6.42
C GLU A 56 -15.09 -2.87 5.66
N LYS A 57 -15.92 -2.10 6.37
CA LYS A 57 -16.87 -1.19 5.74
C LYS A 57 -16.17 -0.07 4.96
N LEU A 58 -15.17 0.56 5.57
CA LEU A 58 -14.44 1.68 4.98
C LEU A 58 -13.66 1.26 3.72
N ILE A 59 -13.00 0.11 3.73
CA ILE A 59 -12.24 -0.34 2.55
C ILE A 59 -13.15 -0.63 1.34
N ASN A 60 -14.41 -0.98 1.59
CA ASN A 60 -15.45 -1.21 0.59
C ASN A 60 -16.35 0.02 0.34
N THR A 61 -15.91 1.21 0.75
CA THR A 61 -16.61 2.47 0.49
C THR A 61 -15.93 3.20 -0.66
N LYS A 62 -16.69 3.44 -1.75
CA LYS A 62 -16.18 4.06 -2.99
C LYS A 62 -15.41 5.36 -2.75
N ASP A 63 -15.93 6.22 -1.88
CA ASP A 63 -15.39 7.56 -1.64
C ASP A 63 -14.03 7.54 -0.92
N ASN A 64 -13.66 6.40 -0.34
CA ASN A 64 -12.34 6.21 0.23
C ASN A 64 -11.30 5.81 -0.81
N GLU A 65 -11.67 5.45 -2.04
CA GLU A 65 -10.71 5.29 -3.14
C GLU A 65 -9.48 4.41 -2.80
N VAL A 66 -9.70 3.35 -2.02
CA VAL A 66 -8.67 2.35 -1.67
C VAL A 66 -8.80 1.10 -2.53
N ASN A 67 -10.04 0.69 -2.80
CA ASN A 67 -10.37 -0.49 -3.58
C ASN A 67 -10.82 -0.11 -5.00
N ASN A 68 -10.20 -0.70 -6.01
CA ASN A 68 -10.62 -0.64 -7.41
C ASN A 68 -10.48 -2.03 -8.08
N LEU A 69 -10.42 -3.10 -7.27
CA LEU A 69 -10.23 -4.48 -7.73
C LEU A 69 -11.49 -5.00 -8.42
N ASN A 70 -11.28 -5.78 -9.48
CA ASN A 70 -12.31 -6.54 -10.21
C ASN A 70 -11.66 -7.83 -10.72
N LEU A 71 -11.32 -8.68 -9.76
CA LEU A 71 -10.66 -9.98 -9.89
C LEU A 71 -11.61 -11.05 -10.40
N ASN A 72 -12.92 -10.83 -10.40
CA ASN A 72 -13.87 -11.75 -11.03
C ASN A 72 -14.22 -11.36 -12.48
N GLU A 73 -13.91 -10.12 -12.90
CA GLU A 73 -14.19 -9.50 -14.21
C GLU A 73 -15.69 -9.31 -14.53
N ASP A 74 -16.55 -9.15 -13.52
CA ASP A 74 -17.98 -8.90 -13.73
C ASP A 74 -18.31 -7.43 -14.08
N GLY A 75 -17.31 -6.55 -14.00
CA GLY A 75 -17.44 -5.12 -14.34
C GLY A 75 -17.79 -4.24 -13.15
N GLU A 76 -17.88 -4.84 -11.97
CA GLU A 76 -18.10 -4.23 -10.66
C GLU A 76 -16.87 -4.46 -9.77
N THR A 77 -16.73 -3.67 -8.71
CA THR A 77 -15.63 -3.87 -7.75
C THR A 77 -15.90 -5.05 -6.84
N ASP A 78 -14.89 -5.89 -6.62
CA ASP A 78 -15.03 -7.02 -5.68
C ASP A 78 -15.17 -6.51 -4.24
N TYR A 79 -16.00 -7.20 -3.47
CA TYR A 79 -16.06 -7.00 -2.02
C TYR A 79 -14.82 -7.63 -1.36
N ILE A 80 -14.15 -6.84 -0.51
CA ILE A 80 -13.01 -7.28 0.29
C ILE A 80 -13.48 -7.53 1.71
N ARG A 81 -13.60 -8.79 2.12
CA ARG A 81 -13.87 -9.13 3.52
C ARG A 81 -12.59 -9.10 4.36
N VAL A 82 -12.75 -8.91 5.66
CA VAL A 82 -11.66 -8.99 6.64
C VAL A 82 -11.84 -10.24 7.50
N GLU A 83 -10.80 -11.07 7.53
CA GLU A 83 -10.74 -12.25 8.39
C GLU A 83 -9.59 -12.10 9.37
N SER A 84 -9.90 -12.12 10.67
CA SER A 84 -8.90 -11.91 11.73
C SER A 84 -8.48 -13.21 12.37
N LYS A 85 -7.20 -13.31 12.74
CA LYS A 85 -6.69 -14.35 13.64
C LYS A 85 -5.85 -13.72 14.74
N GLN A 86 -5.76 -14.40 15.88
CA GLN A 86 -4.92 -13.95 16.99
C GLN A 86 -4.18 -15.12 17.63
N ASP A 87 -2.98 -14.85 18.13
CA ASP A 87 -2.19 -15.75 18.97
C ASP A 87 -1.43 -14.94 20.02
N GLY A 88 -1.97 -14.89 21.24
CA GLY A 88 -1.47 -14.01 22.30
C GLY A 88 -1.50 -12.54 21.87
N ASP A 89 -0.35 -11.89 21.91
CA ASP A 89 -0.17 -10.47 21.56
C ASP A 89 -0.14 -10.17 20.05
N VAL A 90 -0.26 -11.20 19.21
CA VAL A 90 -0.18 -11.07 17.75
C VAL A 90 -1.57 -11.17 17.14
N HIS A 91 -1.91 -10.20 16.29
CA HIS A 91 -3.12 -10.18 15.48
C HIS A 91 -2.77 -10.09 14.00
N VAL A 92 -3.53 -10.80 13.17
CA VAL A 92 -3.46 -10.67 11.71
C VAL A 92 -4.86 -10.39 11.17
N PHE A 93 -4.96 -9.45 10.23
CA PHE A 93 -6.19 -9.10 9.51
C PHE A 93 -5.98 -9.36 8.03
N ILE A 94 -6.60 -10.42 7.53
CA ILE A 94 -6.46 -10.88 6.15
C ILE A 94 -7.53 -10.16 5.31
N LEU A 95 -7.10 -9.40 4.32
CA LEU A 95 -7.98 -8.74 3.36
C LEU A 95 -8.20 -9.68 2.19
N GLN A 96 -9.44 -10.09 1.98
CA GLN A 96 -9.75 -11.16 1.05
C GLN A 96 -10.87 -10.77 0.09
N ALA A 97 -10.57 -10.77 -1.21
CA ALA A 97 -11.57 -10.57 -2.25
C ALA A 97 -12.37 -11.85 -2.48
N LEU A 98 -13.69 -11.71 -2.56
CA LEU A 98 -14.60 -12.79 -2.91
C LEU A 98 -14.68 -12.89 -4.44
N VAL A 99 -14.10 -13.94 -5.03
CA VAL A 99 -13.96 -14.09 -6.49
C VAL A 99 -15.10 -14.90 -7.09
N SER A 100 -15.53 -15.96 -6.42
CA SER A 100 -16.65 -16.79 -6.81
C SER A 100 -17.29 -17.44 -5.59
N GLU A 101 -18.27 -18.31 -5.81
CA GLU A 101 -18.91 -19.08 -4.72
C GLU A 101 -17.93 -20.01 -3.99
N THR A 102 -16.90 -20.48 -4.69
CA THR A 102 -15.93 -21.46 -4.18
C THR A 102 -14.51 -20.91 -4.08
N GLU A 103 -14.25 -19.71 -4.61
CA GLU A 103 -12.91 -19.13 -4.64
C GLU A 103 -12.87 -17.75 -4.01
N SER A 104 -11.81 -17.53 -3.24
CA SER A 104 -11.43 -16.23 -2.71
C SER A 104 -9.94 -16.01 -2.93
N GLN A 105 -9.52 -14.75 -2.88
CA GLN A 105 -8.13 -14.36 -3.11
C GLN A 105 -7.69 -13.41 -2.02
N ASP A 106 -6.60 -13.75 -1.33
CA ASP A 106 -5.99 -12.84 -0.37
C ASP A 106 -5.28 -11.72 -1.12
N ILE A 107 -5.54 -10.48 -0.68
CA ILE A 107 -5.05 -9.24 -1.28
C ILE A 107 -3.87 -8.72 -0.49
N ALA A 108 -4.04 -8.60 0.82
CA ALA A 108 -3.03 -8.14 1.74
C ALA A 108 -3.33 -8.62 3.16
N VAL A 109 -2.34 -8.52 4.04
CA VAL A 109 -2.47 -8.84 5.46
C VAL A 109 -1.93 -7.70 6.28
N ILE A 110 -2.73 -7.19 7.22
CA ILE A 110 -2.24 -6.31 8.27
C ILE A 110 -1.78 -7.18 9.43
N GLU A 111 -0.53 -7.05 9.82
CA GLU A 111 0.05 -7.73 10.97
C GLU A 111 0.27 -6.73 12.09
N LEU A 112 -0.18 -7.06 13.28
CA LEU A 112 -0.12 -6.23 14.48
C LEU A 112 0.47 -7.06 15.61
N GLU A 113 1.47 -6.52 16.30
CA GLU A 113 2.10 -7.15 17.45
C GLU A 113 2.23 -6.14 18.60
N LYS A 114 1.73 -6.51 19.78
CA LYS A 114 1.94 -5.75 21.01
C LYS A 114 3.31 -6.11 21.56
N THR A 115 4.15 -5.10 21.76
CA THR A 115 5.54 -5.26 22.21
C THR A 115 5.75 -4.79 23.66
N GLY A 116 4.76 -4.11 24.25
CA GLY A 116 4.78 -3.63 25.62
C GLY A 116 3.39 -3.16 26.06
N ASP A 117 3.26 -2.69 27.30
CA ASP A 117 1.94 -2.38 27.90
C ASP A 117 1.10 -1.39 27.10
N ASN A 118 1.75 -0.35 26.57
CA ASN A 118 1.16 0.67 25.71
C ASN A 118 1.93 0.82 24.39
N GLU A 119 2.46 -0.29 23.89
CA GLU A 119 3.28 -0.32 22.69
C GLU A 119 2.81 -1.43 21.75
N ALA A 120 2.51 -1.05 20.52
CA ALA A 120 2.20 -1.99 19.45
C ALA A 120 2.77 -1.48 18.13
N ASN A 121 3.14 -2.41 17.27
CA ASN A 121 3.70 -2.15 15.95
C ASN A 121 2.83 -2.82 14.89
N VAL A 122 2.76 -2.21 13.71
CA VAL A 122 1.94 -2.70 12.60
C VAL A 122 2.69 -2.66 11.28
N GLN A 123 2.42 -3.61 10.41
CA GLN A 123 2.84 -3.60 9.01
C GLN A 123 1.72 -4.17 8.14
N ILE A 124 1.66 -3.77 6.88
CA ILE A 124 0.77 -4.36 5.88
C ILE A 124 1.60 -5.04 4.79
N ILE A 125 1.26 -6.29 4.48
CA ILE A 125 1.91 -7.11 3.46
C ILE A 125 0.94 -7.31 2.31
N GLY A 126 1.23 -6.72 1.16
CA GLY A 126 0.57 -7.03 -0.11
C GLY A 126 0.98 -8.40 -0.62
N ASP A 127 -0.01 -9.19 -1.04
CA ASP A 127 0.19 -10.56 -1.50
C ASP A 127 0.94 -10.62 -2.84
N GLU A 128 1.93 -11.51 -2.95
CA GLU A 128 2.78 -11.62 -4.14
C GLU A 128 1.98 -11.97 -5.40
N GLU A 129 0.88 -12.72 -5.29
CA GLU A 129 0.03 -13.07 -6.41
C GLU A 129 -0.74 -11.87 -6.96
N ILE A 130 -0.98 -10.88 -6.10
CA ILE A 130 -1.69 -9.66 -6.44
C ILE A 130 -0.73 -8.56 -6.90
N PHE A 131 0.41 -8.39 -6.21
CA PHE A 131 1.34 -7.29 -6.46
C PHE A 131 2.55 -7.67 -7.33
N GLY A 132 2.78 -8.96 -7.58
CA GLY A 132 3.92 -9.48 -8.35
C GLY A 132 5.18 -9.73 -7.49
N GLU A 133 5.26 -9.11 -6.33
CA GLU A 133 6.20 -9.42 -5.26
C GLU A 133 5.55 -9.16 -3.90
N GLU A 134 6.07 -9.76 -2.83
CA GLU A 134 5.64 -9.43 -1.47
C GLU A 134 5.97 -7.95 -1.18
N MET A 135 4.94 -7.13 -0.96
CA MET A 135 5.07 -5.68 -0.74
C MET A 135 4.81 -5.36 0.72
N ILE A 136 5.84 -4.99 1.47
CA ILE A 136 5.71 -4.73 2.91
C ILE A 136 5.74 -3.23 3.15
N LEU A 137 4.73 -2.70 3.84
CA LEU A 137 4.66 -1.29 4.22
C LEU A 137 4.52 -1.14 5.73
N GLU A 138 5.25 -0.18 6.28
CA GLU A 138 5.22 0.19 7.70
C GLU A 138 4.92 1.68 7.87
N PRO A 139 4.20 2.08 8.93
CA PRO A 139 4.06 3.48 9.29
C PRO A 139 5.39 4.03 9.82
N THR A 140 5.69 5.28 9.48
CA THR A 140 6.88 6.02 9.92
C THR A 140 6.51 7.43 10.38
N GLU A 141 7.33 8.03 11.24
CA GLU A 141 7.10 9.40 11.73
C GLU A 141 7.08 10.42 10.57
N GLU A 142 6.06 11.30 10.55
CA GLU A 142 5.80 12.27 9.48
C GLU A 142 6.92 13.33 9.36
N ASN A 143 7.68 13.56 10.43
CA ASN A 143 8.82 14.50 10.51
C ASN A 143 10.19 13.82 10.51
N GLY A 144 10.27 12.55 10.14
CA GLY A 144 11.53 11.81 10.16
C GLY A 144 12.49 12.27 9.07
N ASN A 145 13.36 13.24 9.39
CA ASN A 145 14.77 13.03 9.09
C ASN A 145 15.05 11.59 9.55
N ALA A 146 15.27 10.68 8.59
CA ALA A 146 15.82 9.38 8.92
C ALA A 146 17.26 9.67 9.39
N GLU A 147 17.41 10.09 10.65
CA GLU A 147 18.70 10.08 11.30
C GLU A 147 19.04 8.60 11.48
N GLU A 148 19.93 8.15 10.60
CA GLU A 148 20.68 6.91 10.70
C GLU A 148 21.23 6.84 12.13
N SER A 149 20.57 6.08 13.00
CA SER A 149 21.07 5.86 14.35
C SER A 149 22.41 5.13 14.23
N GLU A 150 23.50 5.84 14.56
CA GLU A 150 24.85 5.28 14.54
C GLU A 150 24.99 4.14 15.56
N ILE A 151 24.86 2.90 15.11
CA ILE A 151 25.27 1.76 15.94
C ILE A 151 26.81 1.72 15.97
N LYS A 152 27.37 1.80 17.19
CA LYS A 152 28.80 1.62 17.47
C LYS A 152 29.30 0.32 16.83
N LYS A 153 30.26 0.46 15.92
CA LYS A 153 30.84 -0.61 15.09
C LYS A 153 31.58 -1.66 15.94
N GLY A 154 31.10 -2.90 15.92
CA GLY A 154 31.85 -4.10 16.30
C GLY A 154 32.28 -4.91 15.05
N PRO A 155 33.35 -5.73 15.11
CA PRO A 155 33.94 -6.34 13.93
C PRO A 155 33.14 -7.47 13.26
N ASN A 156 31.93 -7.81 13.73
CA ASN A 156 31.23 -9.02 13.28
C ASN A 156 29.70 -8.86 13.19
N VAL A 157 29.21 -7.91 12.38
CA VAL A 157 27.78 -7.82 12.04
C VAL A 157 27.62 -7.84 10.52
N SER A 158 27.16 -8.98 10.00
CA SER A 158 26.60 -9.14 8.66
C SER A 158 25.12 -8.76 8.69
N ASP A 159 24.71 -7.98 7.68
CA ASP A 159 23.40 -7.38 7.43
C ASP A 159 23.01 -6.17 8.29
N LYS A 160 23.01 -5.01 7.62
CA LYS A 160 22.46 -3.75 8.12
C LYS A 160 20.92 -3.84 8.06
N SER A 161 20.28 -4.02 9.21
CA SER A 161 18.88 -3.62 9.39
C SER A 161 18.79 -2.10 9.16
N THR A 162 17.87 -1.67 8.29
CA THR A 162 17.54 -0.25 8.20
C THR A 162 16.65 0.05 9.40
N ASP A 163 17.25 0.53 10.50
CA ASP A 163 16.50 0.94 11.69
C ASP A 163 15.91 2.33 11.44
N TYR A 164 14.76 2.38 10.78
CA TYR A 164 13.86 3.53 10.91
C TYR A 164 12.97 3.32 12.14
N ILE A 165 12.64 4.41 12.82
CA ILE A 165 11.79 4.41 14.01
C ILE A 165 10.43 3.83 13.61
N VAL A 166 10.08 2.69 14.21
CA VAL A 166 8.74 2.10 14.10
C VAL A 166 7.79 2.96 14.91
N VAL A 167 6.69 3.38 14.29
CA VAL A 167 5.68 4.19 14.96
C VAL A 167 4.90 3.33 15.94
N ASN A 168 4.82 3.76 17.20
CA ASN A 168 3.93 3.13 18.16
C ASN A 168 2.47 3.39 17.76
N VAL A 169 1.75 2.34 17.40
CA VAL A 169 0.36 2.42 16.94
C VAL A 169 -0.67 2.14 18.03
N TRP A 170 -0.24 2.00 19.29
CA TRP A 170 -1.13 1.70 20.42
C TRP A 170 -2.32 2.68 20.54
N GLY A 171 -2.11 3.94 20.18
CA GLY A 171 -3.14 4.97 20.21
C GLY A 171 -4.23 4.84 19.14
N TRP A 172 -4.09 3.96 18.14
CA TRP A 172 -5.08 3.82 17.07
C TRP A 172 -6.37 3.17 17.61
N PRO A 173 -7.57 3.70 17.29
CA PRO A 173 -8.81 3.20 17.86
C PRO A 173 -9.04 1.70 17.62
N CYS A 174 -8.81 1.21 16.40
CA CYS A 174 -8.88 -0.22 16.07
C CYS A 174 -7.87 -1.07 16.86
N VAL A 175 -6.64 -0.58 17.05
CA VAL A 175 -5.61 -1.28 17.85
C VAL A 175 -6.06 -1.41 19.30
N ARG A 176 -6.58 -0.33 19.89
CA ARG A 176 -7.15 -0.38 21.24
C ARG A 176 -8.35 -1.32 21.35
N PHE A 177 -9.18 -1.37 20.31
CA PHE A 177 -10.34 -2.25 20.25
C PHE A 177 -9.93 -3.72 20.28
N VAL A 178 -8.92 -4.13 19.51
CA VAL A 178 -8.51 -5.54 19.41
C VAL A 178 -7.74 -6.05 20.64
N TYR A 179 -7.10 -5.15 21.40
CA TYR A 179 -6.48 -5.50 22.68
C TYR A 179 -7.40 -5.31 23.89
N ALA A 180 -8.69 -5.02 23.68
CA ALA A 180 -9.66 -4.94 24.77
C ALA A 180 -9.94 -6.33 25.37
N PRO A 181 -10.18 -6.46 26.69
CA PRO A 181 -10.33 -7.76 27.36
C PRO A 181 -11.40 -8.72 26.81
N VAL A 182 -12.39 -8.20 26.09
CA VAL A 182 -13.52 -8.99 25.55
C VAL A 182 -13.50 -9.10 24.03
N TYR A 183 -12.44 -8.62 23.37
CA TYR A 183 -12.31 -8.72 21.93
C TYR A 183 -12.28 -10.18 21.48
N ARG A 184 -12.96 -10.43 20.35
CA ARG A 184 -12.88 -11.69 19.62
C ARG A 184 -12.44 -11.38 18.20
N PRO A 185 -11.58 -12.22 17.58
CA PRO A 185 -11.19 -12.05 16.19
C PRO A 185 -12.40 -11.82 15.30
N TRP A 186 -12.37 -10.71 14.56
CA TRP A 186 -13.41 -10.39 13.60
C TRP A 186 -13.37 -11.38 12.43
N ILE A 187 -14.49 -12.07 12.23
CA ILE A 187 -14.73 -12.97 11.10
C ILE A 187 -15.87 -12.33 10.32
N SER A 188 -15.58 -11.81 9.13
CA SER A 188 -16.60 -11.18 8.30
C SER A 188 -17.81 -12.12 8.13
N PRO A 189 -19.05 -11.66 8.29
CA PRO A 189 -20.23 -12.47 8.02
C PRO A 189 -20.53 -12.57 6.52
N TRP A 190 -19.85 -11.79 5.67
CA TRP A 190 -20.19 -11.65 4.25
C TRP A 190 -19.53 -12.72 3.38
N ARG A 191 -20.27 -13.16 2.37
CA ARG A 191 -19.89 -14.24 1.46
C ARG A 191 -20.22 -13.84 0.04
N TRP A 192 -19.80 -14.65 -0.92
CA TRP A 192 -20.15 -14.43 -2.32
C TRP A 192 -21.66 -14.22 -2.46
N ARG A 193 -22.05 -13.11 -3.10
CA ARG A 193 -23.46 -12.69 -3.27
C ARG A 193 -24.26 -12.42 -1.98
N VAL A 194 -23.62 -12.37 -0.82
CA VAL A 194 -24.22 -12.05 0.48
C VAL A 194 -23.39 -10.96 1.14
N TYR A 195 -23.80 -9.72 0.96
CA TYR A 195 -23.03 -8.52 1.31
C TYR A 195 -23.76 -7.62 2.32
N PRO A 196 -23.05 -6.69 2.98
CA PRO A 196 -23.67 -5.81 3.96
C PRO A 196 -24.78 -4.95 3.36
N VAL A 197 -25.79 -4.68 4.18
CA VAL A 197 -26.85 -3.73 3.85
C VAL A 197 -26.21 -2.35 3.64
N GLY A 198 -26.34 -1.83 2.43
CA GLY A 198 -25.78 -0.53 2.03
C GLY A 198 -24.46 -0.61 1.28
N TRP A 199 -23.81 -1.78 1.17
CA TRP A 199 -22.74 -1.95 0.20
C TRP A 199 -23.31 -1.83 -1.22
N LYS A 200 -22.65 -1.02 -2.04
CA LYS A 200 -22.98 -0.85 -3.45
C LYS A 200 -21.68 -0.96 -4.21
N PRO A 201 -21.49 -2.01 -5.03
CA PRO A 201 -20.32 -2.06 -5.88
C PRO A 201 -20.34 -0.89 -6.87
N TRP A 202 -19.17 -0.53 -7.39
CA TRP A 202 -19.05 0.48 -8.43
C TRP A 202 -18.27 -0.07 -9.61
N ARG A 203 -18.39 0.59 -10.75
CA ARG A 203 -17.57 0.26 -11.92
C ARG A 203 -16.12 0.66 -11.62
N PRO A 204 -15.15 -0.25 -11.73
CA PRO A 204 -13.75 0.07 -11.54
C PRO A 204 -13.32 1.18 -12.50
N LEU A 205 -12.55 2.12 -11.99
CA LEU A 205 -11.91 3.14 -12.79
C LEU A 205 -10.81 2.50 -13.66
N ALA A 206 -10.74 2.93 -14.92
CA ALA A 206 -9.62 2.58 -15.78
C ALA A 206 -8.31 3.11 -15.19
N TRP A 207 -7.19 2.41 -15.44
CA TRP A 207 -5.88 2.75 -14.88
C TRP A 207 -5.53 4.24 -14.97
N LYS A 208 -5.76 4.88 -16.12
CA LYS A 208 -5.43 6.30 -16.32
C LYS A 208 -6.14 7.23 -15.36
N ALA A 209 -7.36 6.90 -14.93
CA ALA A 209 -8.12 7.67 -13.95
C ALA A 209 -7.75 7.25 -12.52
N TRP A 210 -7.50 5.97 -12.29
CA TRP A 210 -7.16 5.42 -10.97
C TRP A 210 -5.74 5.79 -10.49
N ALA A 211 -4.76 5.76 -11.39
CA ALA A 211 -3.35 5.97 -11.09
C ALA A 211 -3.06 7.27 -10.31
N PRO A 212 -3.59 8.45 -10.67
CA PRO A 212 -3.38 9.67 -9.89
C PRO A 212 -4.15 9.66 -8.55
N ILE A 213 -5.30 8.98 -8.49
CA ILE A 213 -6.14 8.91 -7.28
C ILE A 213 -5.41 8.16 -6.16
N ARG A 214 -4.90 6.95 -6.44
CA ARG A 214 -4.22 6.13 -5.43
C ARG A 214 -2.97 6.78 -4.86
N VAL A 215 -2.31 7.66 -5.65
CA VAL A 215 -1.10 8.37 -5.21
C VAL A 215 -1.39 9.36 -4.08
N ARG A 216 -2.66 9.75 -3.86
CA ARG A 216 -3.05 10.58 -2.70
C ARG A 216 -2.72 9.93 -1.35
N TYR A 217 -2.65 8.60 -1.32
CA TYR A 217 -2.25 7.85 -0.13
C TYR A 217 -0.74 7.68 0.01
N HIS A 218 0.06 8.04 -0.99
CA HIS A 218 1.52 8.07 -0.87
C HIS A 218 1.94 9.22 0.06
N ARG A 219 1.84 9.00 1.37
CA ARG A 219 2.23 9.96 2.40
C ARG A 219 3.66 9.68 2.88
N PRO A 220 4.40 10.71 3.33
CA PRO A 220 5.74 10.53 3.91
C PRO A 220 5.74 9.66 5.18
N GLY A 221 4.58 9.49 5.83
CA GLY A 221 4.40 8.66 7.03
C GLY A 221 4.18 7.16 6.79
N ILE A 222 4.32 6.66 5.56
CA ILE A 222 4.31 5.21 5.27
C ILE A 222 5.50 4.90 4.36
N LYS A 223 6.28 3.87 4.69
CA LYS A 223 7.42 3.43 3.88
C LYS A 223 7.30 1.99 3.46
N ILE A 224 7.78 1.71 2.26
CA ILE A 224 7.98 0.35 1.76
C ILE A 224 9.28 -0.18 2.35
N VAL A 225 9.20 -1.38 2.90
CA VAL A 225 10.27 -2.05 3.63
C VAL A 225 10.49 -3.42 2.97
N HIS A 226 11.64 -4.02 3.21
CA HIS A 226 12.04 -5.25 2.50
C HIS A 226 12.14 -6.46 3.43
N ASN A 227 12.10 -6.23 4.74
CA ASN A 227 12.23 -7.27 5.74
C ASN A 227 10.95 -7.23 6.58
N ARG A 228 10.23 -8.35 6.58
CA ARG A 228 9.06 -8.54 7.44
C ARG A 228 9.53 -8.68 8.88
N ARG A 229 9.02 -7.85 9.79
CA ARG A 229 9.44 -7.89 11.21
C ARG A 229 8.77 -9.01 12.00
N PHE A 230 7.46 -9.21 11.81
CA PHE A 230 6.66 -10.07 12.66
C PHE A 230 6.66 -11.53 12.20
N THR A 231 7.63 -12.29 12.70
CA THR A 231 7.78 -13.73 12.35
C THR A 231 6.60 -14.57 12.87
N ARG A 232 6.08 -14.24 14.06
CA ARG A 232 4.92 -14.93 14.65
C ARG A 232 3.65 -14.69 13.84
N ALA A 233 3.42 -13.45 13.40
CA ALA A 233 2.28 -13.10 12.55
C ALA A 233 2.34 -13.85 11.21
N ASN A 234 3.50 -13.96 10.59
CA ASN A 234 3.70 -14.74 9.38
C ASN A 234 3.39 -16.23 9.59
N THR A 235 3.82 -16.79 10.72
CA THR A 235 3.56 -18.19 11.09
C THR A 235 2.06 -18.43 11.29
N LEU A 236 1.34 -17.45 11.84
CA LEU A 236 -0.11 -17.50 12.01
C LEU A 236 -0.87 -17.38 10.67
N TYR A 237 -0.39 -16.52 9.76
CA TYR A 237 -1.03 -16.27 8.47
C TYR A 237 -0.74 -17.33 7.40
N ARG A 238 0.51 -17.75 7.20
CA ARG A 238 0.90 -18.60 6.06
C ARG A 238 0.06 -19.87 5.87
N PRO A 239 -0.29 -20.63 6.93
CA PRO A 239 -1.15 -21.80 6.79
C PRO A 239 -2.60 -21.46 6.40
N ALA A 240 -3.02 -20.21 6.60
CA ALA A 240 -4.35 -19.71 6.32
C ALA A 240 -4.49 -19.04 4.94
N ARG A 241 -3.36 -18.75 4.27
CA ARG A 241 -3.34 -18.01 3.01
C ARG A 241 -4.18 -18.70 1.95
N VAL A 242 -5.03 -17.96 1.27
CA VAL A 242 -5.88 -18.45 0.18
C VAL A 242 -5.53 -17.77 -1.14
N SER A 243 -5.54 -18.57 -2.20
CA SER A 243 -5.25 -18.16 -3.57
C SER A 243 -6.31 -18.76 -4.50
N SER A 244 -6.86 -17.93 -5.39
CA SER A 244 -7.84 -18.33 -6.39
C SER A 244 -7.12 -18.86 -7.64
N THR A 245 -7.52 -20.03 -8.11
CA THR A 245 -6.98 -20.57 -9.37
C THR A 245 -7.41 -19.74 -10.56
N THR A 246 -8.62 -19.18 -10.54
CA THR A 246 -9.10 -18.24 -11.56
C THR A 246 -8.22 -17.01 -11.64
N VAL A 247 -7.93 -16.35 -10.52
CA VAL A 247 -7.07 -15.16 -10.48
C VAL A 247 -5.66 -15.50 -10.95
N ARG A 248 -5.06 -16.59 -10.41
CA ARG A 248 -3.72 -17.04 -10.79
C ARG A 248 -3.58 -17.25 -12.29
N THR A 249 -4.55 -17.95 -12.87
CA THR A 249 -4.53 -18.34 -14.30
C THR A 249 -4.71 -17.10 -15.17
N ARG A 250 -5.62 -16.21 -14.79
CA ARG A 250 -5.90 -14.97 -15.51
C ARG A 250 -4.68 -14.04 -15.56
N TYR A 251 -4.02 -13.85 -14.42
CA TYR A 251 -2.87 -12.94 -14.32
C TYR A 251 -1.52 -13.62 -14.58
N ALA A 252 -1.49 -14.89 -15.00
CA ALA A 252 -0.24 -15.61 -15.32
C ALA A 252 0.63 -14.86 -16.36
N GLY A 253 0.00 -14.26 -17.37
CA GLY A 253 0.71 -13.42 -18.35
C GLY A 253 1.26 -12.12 -17.77
N ALA A 254 0.56 -11.50 -16.82
CA ALA A 254 1.05 -10.31 -16.12
C ALA A 254 2.25 -10.66 -15.24
N HIS A 255 2.16 -11.76 -14.49
CA HIS A 255 3.25 -12.34 -13.70
C HIS A 255 4.50 -12.64 -14.55
N ALA A 256 4.32 -13.29 -15.70
CA ALA A 256 5.43 -13.58 -16.62
C ALA A 256 6.14 -12.31 -17.14
N ASN A 257 5.40 -11.20 -17.23
CA ASN A 257 5.92 -9.91 -17.66
C ASN A 257 6.45 -9.04 -16.51
N TYR A 258 6.09 -9.35 -15.26
CA TYR A 258 6.54 -8.63 -14.08
C TYR A 258 8.04 -8.90 -13.86
N LYS A 259 8.88 -7.88 -14.04
CA LYS A 259 10.33 -8.00 -13.88
C LYS A 259 10.86 -6.95 -12.91
N VAL A 260 11.39 -7.42 -11.79
CA VAL A 260 12.05 -6.59 -10.78
C VAL A 260 13.56 -6.62 -11.01
N THR A 261 14.16 -5.46 -11.30
CA THR A 261 15.61 -5.29 -11.33
C THR A 261 16.03 -4.45 -10.13
N ARG A 262 16.79 -5.05 -9.21
CA ARG A 262 17.34 -4.35 -8.03
C ARG A 262 18.81 -4.02 -8.27
N THR A 263 19.13 -2.75 -8.49
CA THR A 263 20.51 -2.29 -8.66
C THR A 263 21.03 -1.75 -7.33
N LYS A 264 22.11 -2.35 -6.80
CA LYS A 264 22.83 -1.86 -5.61
C LYS A 264 24.08 -1.10 -6.05
N THR A 265 24.15 0.20 -5.76
CA THR A 265 25.37 0.99 -6.00
C THR A 265 26.29 0.89 -4.79
N LYS A 266 27.42 0.19 -4.94
CA LYS A 266 28.51 0.16 -3.95
C LYS A 266 29.50 1.29 -4.23
N VAL A 267 29.80 2.09 -3.21
CA VAL A 267 30.88 3.07 -3.24
C VAL A 267 32.06 2.49 -2.47
N THR A 268 33.15 2.22 -3.16
CA THR A 268 34.39 1.73 -2.57
C THR A 268 35.28 2.90 -2.18
N GLY A 269 35.64 2.99 -0.89
CA GLY A 269 36.56 4.00 -0.40
C GLY A 269 38.03 3.67 -0.70
N PRO A 270 38.95 4.63 -0.49
CA PRO A 270 40.37 4.49 -0.86
C PRO A 270 41.11 3.34 -0.19
N ARG A 271 40.56 2.76 0.89
CA ARG A 271 41.14 1.63 1.65
C ARG A 271 40.46 0.29 1.38
N GLY A 272 39.72 0.17 0.27
CA GLY A 272 39.04 -1.09 -0.11
C GLY A 272 37.71 -1.36 0.61
N ASN A 273 37.34 -0.55 1.62
CA ASN A 273 36.04 -0.66 2.27
C ASN A 273 34.92 -0.18 1.33
N SER A 274 33.98 -1.06 1.01
CA SER A 274 32.82 -0.73 0.17
C SER A 274 31.57 -0.49 1.02
N VAL A 275 30.87 0.61 0.75
CA VAL A 275 29.59 0.96 1.37
C VAL A 275 28.53 1.02 0.27
N THR A 276 27.50 0.18 0.38
CA THR A 276 26.31 0.31 -0.48
C THR A 276 25.59 1.61 -0.12
N LYS A 277 25.52 2.56 -1.05
CA LYS A 277 24.91 3.89 -0.79
C LYS A 277 23.47 4.00 -1.25
N LYS A 278 23.05 3.25 -2.27
CA LYS A 278 21.70 3.33 -2.84
C LYS A 278 21.28 1.98 -3.38
N THR A 279 20.03 1.62 -3.10
CA THR A 279 19.34 0.53 -3.80
C THR A 279 18.23 1.17 -4.63
N THR A 280 18.26 0.92 -5.94
CA THR A 280 17.19 1.33 -6.86
C THR A 280 16.45 0.09 -7.30
N THR A 281 15.16 0.02 -6.97
CA THR A 281 14.26 -1.03 -7.49
C THR A 281 13.56 -0.46 -8.72
N THR A 282 13.80 -1.11 -9.87
CA THR A 282 13.13 -0.81 -11.12
C THR A 282 12.18 -1.94 -11.44
N VAL A 283 10.88 -1.65 -11.46
CA VAL A 283 9.87 -2.55 -12.00
C VAL A 283 9.73 -2.24 -13.49
N LYS A 284 9.86 -3.27 -14.33
CA LYS A 284 9.47 -3.24 -15.74
C LYS A 284 8.19 -4.04 -15.88
N GLY A 285 7.44 -3.82 -16.95
CA GLY A 285 6.47 -4.83 -17.36
C GLY A 285 6.07 -4.68 -18.81
N PRO A 286 4.81 -4.96 -19.23
CA PRO A 286 4.54 -5.51 -20.55
C PRO A 286 5.20 -4.86 -21.78
N LYS A 287 5.49 -3.56 -21.76
CA LYS A 287 6.13 -2.84 -22.89
C LYS A 287 7.64 -2.58 -22.75
N GLY A 288 8.31 -3.13 -21.74
CA GLY A 288 9.77 -3.04 -21.56
C GLY A 288 10.31 -1.70 -21.02
N ASN A 289 9.47 -0.68 -20.86
CA ASN A 289 9.83 0.62 -20.28
C ASN A 289 10.13 0.54 -18.77
N VAL A 290 11.01 1.43 -18.29
CA VAL A 290 11.35 1.61 -16.86
C VAL A 290 10.21 2.38 -16.18
N ARG A 291 9.52 1.77 -15.21
CA ARG A 291 8.20 2.22 -14.72
C ARG A 291 8.22 2.99 -13.41
N GLY A 292 9.35 2.94 -12.73
CA GLY A 292 9.60 3.66 -11.49
C GLY A 292 11.07 3.49 -11.12
N GLN A 293 11.76 4.61 -10.92
CA GLN A 293 13.10 4.64 -10.37
C GLN A 293 12.98 5.20 -8.95
N LYS A 294 12.78 4.34 -7.95
CA LYS A 294 12.77 4.79 -6.54
C LYS A 294 14.17 4.62 -5.97
N ASN A 295 14.79 5.76 -5.66
CA ASN A 295 16.09 5.81 -5.00
C ASN A 295 15.85 5.76 -3.49
N ASN A 296 16.26 4.68 -2.84
CA ASN A 296 16.41 4.70 -1.40
C ASN A 296 17.68 5.51 -1.09
N ARG A 297 17.50 6.66 -0.44
CA ARG A 297 18.59 7.39 0.23
C ARG A 297 18.66 6.90 1.66
#